data_AF-A0A0J6VTI1-F1
#
_entry.id   AF-A0A0J6VTI1-F1
#
_cell.length_a   1.000
_cell.length_b   1.000
_cell.length_c   1.000
_cell.angle_alpha   90.00
_cell.angle_beta   90.00
_cell.angle_gamma   90.00
#
_symmetry.space_group_name_H-M   'P 1'
#
loop_
_entity.id
_entity.type
_entity.pdbx_description
1 polymer ?
#
loop_
_entity_poly.entity_id
_entity_poly.type
_entity_poly.pdbx_seq_one_letter_code
_entity_poly.pdbx_strand_id
1 'polypeptide(L)'
;MPIRPEHRFFYPIDWPQLSDAIRFHRARGRCEECARPHLQRVFHLGDGRWWDPEIASWRDGQGRKLRQRLRNEDLLGRVRVTKVVLAAAHRDHDTANNQDANLAAFCQRCHMLHDRDEHQRRRWRTLFRRKAMGDLFHGSYPIS
;
A
#
# COMPACT_ATOMS: atom_id res chain seq x y z
N MET A 1 1.06 -5.37 2.11
CA MET A 1 0.41 -6.19 3.14
C MET A 1 0.85 -7.64 2.96
N PRO A 2 1.08 -8.42 4.03
CA PRO A 2 1.35 -9.86 3.90
C PRO A 2 0.11 -10.58 3.36
N ILE A 3 0.32 -11.62 2.54
CA ILE A 3 -0.77 -12.47 2.06
C ILE A 3 -1.37 -13.21 3.26
N ARG A 4 -2.68 -13.07 3.42
CA ARG A 4 -3.41 -13.77 4.48
C ARG A 4 -3.29 -15.29 4.29
N PRO A 5 -3.07 -16.08 5.35
CA PRO A 5 -2.91 -17.53 5.23
C PRO A 5 -4.02 -18.19 4.42
N GLU A 6 -5.28 -17.77 4.63
CA GLU A 6 -6.45 -18.28 3.93
C GLU A 6 -6.45 -18.03 2.41
N HIS A 7 -5.67 -17.06 1.93
CA HIS A 7 -5.64 -16.69 0.52
C HIS A 7 -4.42 -17.24 -0.23
N ARG A 8 -3.46 -17.88 0.47
CA ARG A 8 -2.22 -18.36 -0.16
C ARG A 8 -2.45 -19.30 -1.33
N PHE A 9 -3.51 -20.12 -1.27
CA PHE A 9 -3.84 -21.09 -2.32
C PHE A 9 -4.35 -20.45 -3.62
N PHE A 10 -4.74 -19.18 -3.62
CA PHE A 10 -5.10 -18.45 -4.85
C PHE A 10 -3.90 -17.88 -5.59
N TYR A 11 -2.72 -17.90 -4.96
CA TYR A 11 -1.49 -17.47 -5.58
C TYR A 11 -0.81 -18.65 -6.25
N PRO A 12 -0.10 -18.43 -7.37
CA PRO A 12 0.63 -19.48 -8.02
C PRO A 12 1.81 -19.95 -7.14
N ILE A 13 2.25 -21.19 -7.31
CA ILE A 13 3.28 -21.81 -6.47
C ILE A 13 4.62 -21.05 -6.51
N ASP A 14 4.90 -20.41 -7.65
CA ASP A 14 6.08 -19.59 -7.92
C ASP A 14 5.89 -18.12 -7.54
N TRP A 15 4.86 -17.79 -6.77
CA TRP A 15 4.61 -16.42 -6.31
C TRP A 15 5.84 -15.74 -5.66
N PRO A 16 6.67 -16.41 -4.83
CA PRO A 16 7.88 -15.77 -4.30
C PRO A 16 8.81 -15.25 -5.41
N GLN A 17 9.02 -16.03 -6.46
CA GLN A 17 9.86 -15.69 -7.61
C GLN A 17 9.21 -14.58 -8.46
N LEU A 18 7.91 -14.70 -8.74
CA LEU A 18 7.18 -13.68 -9.49
C LEU A 18 7.18 -12.33 -8.74
N SER A 19 6.93 -12.36 -7.43
CA SER A 19 6.96 -11.17 -6.59
C SER A 19 8.34 -10.52 -6.53
N ASP A 20 9.41 -11.31 -6.55
CA ASP A 20 10.79 -10.84 -6.61
C ASP A 20 11.10 -10.16 -7.95
N ALA A 21 10.74 -10.83 -9.06
CA ALA A 21 10.84 -10.31 -10.43
C ALA A 21 10.17 -8.92 -10.57
N ILE A 22 8.96 -8.78 -10.05
CA ILE A 22 8.23 -7.50 -10.09
C ILE A 22 8.92 -6.43 -9.24
N ARG A 23 9.31 -6.75 -8.00
CA ARG A 23 9.80 -5.76 -7.04
C ARG A 23 11.24 -5.32 -7.29
N PHE A 24 12.13 -6.24 -7.63
CA PHE A 24 13.57 -5.99 -7.62
C PHE A 24 14.20 -6.03 -8.99
N HIS A 25 13.64 -6.77 -9.94
CA HIS A 25 14.12 -6.78 -11.31
C HIS A 25 13.44 -5.69 -12.15
N ARG A 26 12.10 -5.75 -12.31
CA ARG A 26 11.35 -4.79 -13.11
C ARG A 26 11.33 -3.40 -12.47
N ALA A 27 10.87 -3.32 -11.22
CA ALA A 27 10.76 -2.05 -10.52
C ALA A 27 12.09 -1.56 -9.89
N ARG A 28 13.17 -2.34 -10.02
CA ARG A 28 14.53 -2.00 -9.52
C ARG A 28 14.54 -1.61 -8.04
N GLY A 29 13.72 -2.26 -7.22
CA GLY A 29 13.61 -1.97 -5.80
C GLY A 29 12.97 -0.63 -5.48
N ARG A 30 12.18 -0.05 -6.39
CA ARG A 30 11.43 1.19 -6.17
C ARG A 30 9.93 0.96 -6.30
N CYS A 31 9.14 1.74 -5.57
CA CYS A 31 7.70 1.78 -5.77
C CYS A 31 7.38 2.32 -7.17
N GLU A 32 6.60 1.59 -7.96
CA GLU A 32 6.21 2.00 -9.32
C GLU A 32 5.28 3.22 -9.35
N GLU A 33 4.65 3.56 -8.21
CA GLU A 33 3.76 4.73 -8.09
C GLU A 33 4.48 5.98 -7.57
N CYS A 34 5.33 5.85 -6.54
CA CYS A 34 5.91 7.01 -5.85
C CYS A 34 7.44 7.05 -5.80
N ALA A 35 8.11 6.10 -6.47
CA ALA A 35 9.57 5.96 -6.54
C ALA A 35 10.32 5.73 -5.21
N ARG A 36 9.62 5.59 -4.07
CA ARG A 36 10.24 5.30 -2.77
C ARG A 36 11.07 4.00 -2.84
N PRO A 37 12.36 4.03 -2.45
CA PRO A 37 13.25 2.87 -2.54
C PRO A 37 13.03 1.85 -1.40
N HIS A 38 13.18 0.57 -1.69
CA HIS A 38 13.02 -0.54 -0.74
C HIS A 38 14.06 -0.49 0.38
N LEU A 39 13.63 -0.84 1.61
CA LEU A 39 14.42 -0.88 2.86
C LEU A 39 15.06 0.43 3.31
N GLN A 40 14.89 1.51 2.55
CA GLN A 40 15.37 2.84 2.93
C GLN A 40 14.45 3.51 3.95
N ARG A 41 15.04 4.33 4.82
CA ARG A 41 14.30 5.22 5.72
C ARG A 41 14.05 6.53 4.99
N VAL A 42 12.79 6.84 4.74
CA VAL A 42 12.40 8.08 4.03
C VAL A 42 11.76 9.08 4.99
N PHE A 43 12.13 10.34 4.84
CA PHE A 43 11.45 11.46 5.51
C PHE A 43 10.20 11.83 4.70
N HIS A 44 9.06 11.99 5.36
CA HIS A 44 7.80 12.32 4.70
C HIS A 44 6.87 13.17 5.57
N LEU A 45 5.94 13.89 4.95
CA LEU A 45 5.00 14.80 5.64
C LEU A 45 3.67 14.14 6.02
N GLY A 46 3.45 12.89 5.61
CA GLY A 46 2.24 12.11 5.93
C GLY A 46 1.14 12.19 4.88
N ASP A 47 1.09 13.24 4.08
CA ASP A 47 0.20 13.38 2.92
C ASP A 47 0.66 12.59 1.68
N GLY A 48 1.93 12.18 1.67
CA GLY A 48 2.57 11.46 0.57
C GLY A 48 3.87 12.09 0.12
N ARG A 49 4.03 13.40 0.35
CA ARG A 49 5.26 14.12 0.06
C ARG A 49 6.41 13.50 0.82
N TRP A 50 7.53 13.25 0.15
CA TRP A 50 8.72 12.63 0.73
C TRP A 50 10.01 13.21 0.17
N TRP A 51 11.06 13.22 0.99
CA TRP A 51 12.37 13.71 0.59
C TRP A 51 13.14 12.63 -0.18
N ASP A 52 13.50 12.94 -1.42
CA ASP A 52 14.37 12.10 -2.23
C ASP A 52 15.81 12.63 -2.16
N PRO A 53 16.74 11.91 -1.49
CA PRO A 53 18.13 12.33 -1.39
C PRO A 53 18.88 12.28 -2.72
N GLU A 54 18.46 11.46 -3.70
CA GLU A 54 19.16 11.31 -4.98
C GLU A 54 19.04 12.56 -5.85
N ILE A 55 17.91 13.25 -5.77
CA ILE A 55 17.66 14.50 -6.51
C ILE A 55 17.67 15.73 -5.60
N ALA A 56 18.05 15.55 -4.33
CA ALA A 56 18.05 16.56 -3.28
C ALA A 56 16.75 17.40 -3.28
N SER A 57 15.59 16.74 -3.38
CA SER A 57 14.31 17.41 -3.54
C SER A 57 13.17 16.60 -2.95
N TRP A 58 12.08 17.31 -2.61
CA TRP A 58 10.82 16.68 -2.28
C TRP A 58 10.11 16.16 -3.53
N ARG A 59 9.48 15.01 -3.40
CA ARG A 59 8.51 14.46 -4.35
C ARG A 59 7.10 14.48 -3.77
N ASP A 60 6.09 14.48 -4.62
CA ASP A 60 4.70 14.28 -4.23
C ASP A 60 4.35 12.80 -4.00
N GLY A 61 3.07 12.52 -3.76
CA GLY A 61 2.57 11.17 -3.49
C GLY A 61 2.65 10.21 -4.68
N GLN A 62 2.89 10.73 -5.88
CA GLN A 62 2.99 10.06 -7.19
C GLN A 62 4.44 10.11 -7.71
N GLY A 63 5.38 10.48 -6.84
CA GLY A 63 6.81 10.50 -7.17
C GLY A 63 7.24 11.65 -8.08
N ARG A 64 6.40 12.65 -8.38
CA ARG A 64 6.80 13.80 -9.19
C ARG A 64 7.57 14.80 -8.33
N LYS A 65 8.62 15.39 -8.88
CA LYS A 65 9.42 16.42 -8.19
C LYS A 65 8.55 17.65 -7.88
N LEU A 66 8.54 18.09 -6.63
CA LEU A 66 7.91 19.35 -6.25
C LEU A 66 8.71 20.52 -6.81
N ARG A 67 8.04 21.40 -7.56
CA ARG A 67 8.65 22.62 -8.12
C ARG A 67 8.77 23.74 -7.08
N GLN A 68 7.81 23.81 -6.16
CA GLN A 68 7.77 24.83 -5.12
C GLN A 68 8.50 24.37 -3.86
N ARG A 69 9.15 25.32 -3.18
CA ARG A 69 9.72 25.07 -1.85
C ARG A 69 8.60 24.81 -0.86
N LEU A 70 8.84 23.89 0.06
CA LEU A 70 7.94 23.69 1.20
C LEU A 70 7.98 24.91 2.12
N ARG A 71 6.85 25.22 2.76
CA ARG A 71 6.81 26.24 3.82
C ARG A 71 7.51 25.69 5.07
N ASN A 72 8.12 26.57 5.87
CA ASN A 72 8.81 26.17 7.11
C ASN A 72 7.87 25.45 8.09
N GLU A 73 6.59 25.81 8.12
CA GLU A 73 5.53 25.16 8.91
C GLU A 73 5.35 23.67 8.56
N ASP A 74 5.49 23.30 7.28
CA ASP A 74 5.41 21.90 6.84
C ASP A 74 6.56 21.08 7.44
N LEU A 75 7.74 21.69 7.60
CA LEU A 75 8.98 21.02 8.02
C LEU A 75 9.09 20.89 9.54
N LEU A 76 8.76 21.94 10.28
CA LEU A 76 9.08 22.05 11.72
C LEU A 76 8.19 21.18 12.63
N GLY A 77 7.03 20.70 12.16
CA GLY A 77 6.08 19.96 13.02
C GLY A 77 5.59 18.60 12.49
N ARG A 78 5.95 18.19 11.27
CA ARG A 78 5.27 17.05 10.59
C ARG A 78 6.17 16.02 9.94
N VAL A 79 7.49 16.23 9.90
CA VAL A 79 8.40 15.28 9.25
C VAL A 79 8.44 13.98 10.07
N ARG A 80 8.02 12.90 9.43
CA ARG A 80 8.06 11.53 9.98
C ARG A 80 9.05 10.71 9.18
N VAL A 81 9.54 9.64 9.80
CA VAL A 81 10.45 8.69 9.16
C VAL A 81 9.78 7.33 9.09
N THR A 82 9.78 6.72 7.91
CA THR A 82 9.27 5.35 7.71
C THR A 82 10.29 4.50 6.97
N LYS A 83 10.51 3.26 7.43
CA LYS A 83 11.26 2.24 6.66
C LYS A 83 10.35 1.71 5.55
N VAL A 84 10.77 1.88 4.30
CA VAL A 84 9.98 1.47 3.13
C VAL A 84 10.12 -0.03 2.91
N VAL A 85 8.99 -0.69 2.67
CA VAL A 85 8.91 -2.11 2.30
C VAL A 85 8.02 -2.20 1.07
N LEU A 86 8.50 -2.91 0.05
CA LEU A 86 7.77 -3.12 -1.19
C LEU A 86 7.06 -4.47 -1.14
N ALA A 87 5.86 -4.50 -1.68
CA ALA A 87 5.07 -5.69 -1.92
C ALA A 87 4.59 -5.69 -3.38
N ALA A 88 4.51 -6.87 -3.99
CA ALA A 88 3.78 -7.03 -5.25
C ALA A 88 2.28 -7.00 -4.96
N ALA A 89 1.51 -6.38 -5.85
CA ALA A 89 0.06 -6.29 -5.76
C ALA A 89 -0.57 -6.39 -7.16
N HIS A 90 -1.76 -6.95 -7.22
CA HIS A 90 -2.61 -7.00 -8.42
C HIS A 90 -3.35 -5.67 -8.59
N ARG A 91 -3.29 -5.07 -9.78
CA ARG A 91 -3.93 -3.79 -10.09
C ARG A 91 -5.45 -3.88 -10.11
N ASP A 92 -5.98 -5.01 -10.55
CA ASP A 92 -7.42 -5.31 -10.60
C ASP A 92 -7.98 -5.95 -9.31
N HIS A 93 -7.13 -6.13 -8.29
CA HIS A 93 -7.42 -6.86 -7.05
C HIS A 93 -7.81 -8.35 -7.25
N ASP A 94 -7.69 -8.90 -8.46
CA ASP A 94 -7.90 -10.32 -8.74
C ASP A 94 -6.59 -11.10 -8.61
N THR A 95 -6.51 -11.93 -7.57
CA THR A 95 -5.32 -12.74 -7.27
C THR A 95 -5.02 -13.81 -8.31
N ALA A 96 -5.99 -14.18 -9.16
CA ALA A 96 -5.79 -15.16 -10.22
C ALA A 96 -5.11 -14.55 -11.47
N ASN A 97 -5.21 -13.23 -11.67
CA ASN A 97 -4.66 -12.56 -12.85
C ASN A 97 -3.17 -12.20 -12.65
N ASN A 98 -2.29 -13.17 -12.89
CA ASN A 98 -0.85 -13.02 -12.68
C ASN A 98 -0.09 -12.49 -13.91
N GLN A 99 -0.77 -11.85 -14.85
CA GLN A 99 -0.10 -11.21 -15.99
C GLN A 99 0.85 -10.11 -15.51
N ASP A 100 2.03 -10.00 -16.11
CA ASP A 100 3.05 -9.02 -15.72
C ASP A 100 2.47 -7.59 -15.66
N ALA A 101 1.70 -7.18 -16.67
CA ALA A 101 1.07 -5.87 -16.74
C ALA A 101 0.06 -5.60 -15.60
N ASN A 102 -0.56 -6.64 -15.04
CA ASN A 102 -1.49 -6.52 -13.93
C ASN A 102 -0.78 -6.44 -12.57
N LEU A 103 0.47 -6.86 -12.48
CA LEU A 103 1.23 -6.78 -11.23
C LEU A 103 1.89 -5.42 -11.09
N ALA A 104 2.05 -4.96 -9.85
CA ALA A 104 2.73 -3.73 -9.52
C ALA A 104 3.58 -3.86 -8.25
N ALA A 105 4.72 -3.16 -8.21
CA ALA A 105 5.52 -3.04 -7.00
C ALA A 105 5.10 -1.79 -6.21
N PHE A 106 4.42 -1.98 -5.07
CA PHE A 106 3.96 -0.89 -4.22
C PHE A 106 4.66 -0.84 -2.86
N CYS A 107 4.99 0.38 -2.42
CA CYS A 107 5.36 0.62 -1.02
C CYS A 107 4.14 0.53 -0.11
N GLN A 108 4.34 0.46 1.22
CA GLN A 108 3.24 0.31 2.17
C GLN A 108 2.16 1.40 2.00
N ARG A 109 2.54 2.65 1.73
CA ARG A 109 1.58 3.75 1.50
C ARG A 109 0.75 3.53 0.25
N CYS A 110 1.39 3.35 -0.91
CA CYS A 110 0.69 3.22 -2.18
C CYS A 110 -0.18 1.96 -2.20
N HIS A 111 0.30 0.88 -1.58
CA HIS A 111 -0.48 -0.35 -1.41
C HIS A 111 -1.74 -0.11 -0.56
N MET A 112 -1.63 0.60 0.57
CA MET A 112 -2.78 0.94 1.40
C MET A 112 -3.80 1.85 0.71
N LEU A 113 -3.34 2.75 -0.15
CA LEU A 113 -4.22 3.60 -0.95
C LEU A 113 -4.93 2.79 -2.04
N HIS A 114 -4.21 1.90 -2.72
CA HIS A 114 -4.74 0.99 -3.73
C HIS A 114 -5.82 0.06 -3.16
N ASP A 115 -5.61 -0.48 -1.97
CA ASP A 115 -6.56 -1.41 -1.33
C ASP A 115 -7.69 -0.71 -0.57
N ARG A 116 -7.72 0.64 -0.54
CA ARG A 116 -8.60 1.40 0.34
C ARG A 116 -10.07 1.05 0.16
N ASP A 117 -10.54 0.96 -1.09
CA ASP A 117 -11.96 0.74 -1.37
C ASP A 117 -12.37 -0.71 -1.13
N GLU A 118 -11.51 -1.67 -1.48
CA GLU A 118 -11.73 -3.08 -1.16
C GLU A 118 -11.70 -3.34 0.36
N HIS A 119 -10.82 -2.65 1.10
CA HIS A 119 -10.85 -2.68 2.57
C HIS A 119 -12.14 -2.10 3.15
N GLN A 120 -12.66 -0.99 2.61
CA GLN A 120 -13.94 -0.43 3.01
C GLN A 120 -15.09 -1.40 2.73
N ARG A 121 -15.14 -1.99 1.52
CA ARG A 121 -16.14 -2.98 1.12
C ARG A 121 -16.13 -4.20 2.03
N ARG A 122 -14.95 -4.76 2.32
CA ARG A 122 -14.79 -5.90 3.26
C ARG A 122 -15.24 -5.53 4.67
N ARG A 123 -14.81 -4.37 5.19
CA ARG A 123 -15.22 -3.89 6.52
C ARG A 123 -16.73 -3.74 6.61
N TRP A 124 -17.35 -3.12 5.61
CA TRP A 124 -18.80 -2.98 5.53
C TRP A 124 -19.49 -4.34 5.52
N ARG A 125 -19.04 -5.29 4.70
CA ARG A 125 -19.63 -6.64 4.62
C ARG A 125 -19.57 -7.38 5.95
N THR A 126 -18.43 -7.28 6.65
CA THR A 126 -18.27 -7.88 7.98
C THR A 126 -19.23 -7.26 9.00
N LEU A 127 -19.32 -5.93 9.03
CA LEU A 127 -20.24 -5.22 9.93
C LEU A 127 -21.70 -5.55 9.61
N PHE A 128 -22.07 -5.55 8.33
CA PHE A 128 -23.42 -5.90 7.86
C PHE A 128 -23.81 -7.32 8.30
N ARG A 129 -22.95 -8.32 8.08
CA ARG A 129 -23.22 -9.71 8.52
C ARG A 129 -23.39 -9.80 10.03
N ARG A 130 -22.56 -9.10 10.80
CA ARG A 130 -22.69 -9.06 12.26
C ARG A 130 -24.03 -8.45 12.68
N LYS A 131 -24.46 -7.35 12.04
CA LYS A 131 -25.76 -6.73 12.31
C LYS A 131 -26.91 -7.68 12.00
N ALA A 132 -26.94 -8.22 10.79
CA ALA A 132 -28.00 -9.11 10.33
C ALA A 132 -28.17 -10.36 11.21
N MET A 133 -27.08 -10.96 11.70
CA MET A 133 -27.15 -12.07 12.65
C MET A 133 -27.73 -11.63 14.00
N GLY A 134 -27.33 -10.46 14.52
CA GLY A 134 -27.89 -9.90 15.75
C GLY A 134 -29.39 -9.61 15.65
N ASP A 135 -29.82 -9.07 14.50
CA ASP A 135 -31.22 -8.72 14.23
C ASP A 135 -32.10 -9.98 14.07
N LEU A 136 -31.59 -11.04 13.41
CA LEU A 136 -32.35 -12.26 13.14
C LEU A 136 -32.49 -13.17 14.38
N PHE A 137 -31.47 -13.24 15.25
CA PHE A 137 -31.42 -14.18 16.38
C PHE A 137 -31.50 -13.54 17.77
N HIS A 138 -31.85 -12.25 17.86
CA HIS A 138 -32.02 -11.52 19.14
C HIS A 138 -30.79 -11.57 20.07
N GLY A 139 -29.56 -11.53 19.54
CA GLY A 139 -28.32 -11.33 20.33
C GLY A 139 -27.01 -11.49 19.54
N SER A 140 -25.86 -10.89 19.88
CA SER A 140 -25.53 -9.93 20.96
C SER A 140 -24.94 -8.63 20.39
N TYR A 141 -25.47 -7.47 20.82
CA TYR A 141 -24.68 -6.25 20.98
C TYR A 141 -24.53 -6.01 22.48
N PRO A 142 -23.31 -6.17 23.05
CA PRO A 142 -22.31 -5.09 23.13
C PRO A 142 -20.93 -5.57 22.63
N ILE A 143 -19.88 -4.77 22.41
CA ILE A 143 -19.35 -3.60 23.12
C ILE A 143 -19.18 -2.38 22.19
N SER A 144 -19.31 -1.21 22.84
CA SER A 144 -19.07 0.19 22.46
C SER A 144 -18.07 0.43 21.32
#